data_AF-A0AAW0W1D0-F1
#
_entry.id   AF-A0AAW0W1D0-F1
#
_cell.length_a   1.000
_cell.length_b   1.000
_cell.length_c   1.000
_cell.angle_alpha   90.00
_cell.angle_beta   90.00
_cell.angle_gamma   90.00
#
_symmetry.space_group_name_H-M   'P 1'
#
loop_
_entity.id
_entity.type
_entity.pdbx_description
1 polymer ?
#
loop_
_entity_poly.entity_id
_entity_poly.type
_entity_poly.pdbx_seq_one_letter_code
_entity_poly.pdbx_strand_id
1 'polypeptide(L)'
;MLSTRIKRLDCMIDMFYNYGMKSEDILADLWVFNHGAKKAEKRLKIATELGCHAPKPWMCRCSAYIFERYCERVHTRNVLLGDHKDSASYMAARLQCEKWVIDRLFKSNFLLKKINIEKLKRILDLLFSEGVSPEAVRSNMKVFQYSETRTADRIKELKEIGFYPFPMYLLSRTPGQFRNIINKFKTQHGLIITEEEEEKEV
;
A
#
# COMPACT_ATOMS: atom_id res chain seq x y z
N MET A 1 -32.63 38.43 4.85
CA MET A 1 -31.45 37.92 4.10
C MET A 1 -30.60 36.90 4.88
N LEU A 2 -30.55 36.92 6.22
CA LEU A 2 -29.86 35.90 7.05
C LEU A 2 -30.54 34.52 7.03
N SER A 3 -31.87 34.47 6.97
CA SER A 3 -32.65 33.21 6.98
C SER A 3 -32.27 32.25 5.84
N THR A 4 -32.00 32.75 4.63
CA THR A 4 -31.65 31.92 3.47
C THR A 4 -30.27 31.27 3.62
N ARG A 5 -29.33 31.92 4.33
CA ARG A 5 -27.99 31.37 4.58
C ARG A 5 -28.03 30.29 5.67
N ILE A 6 -28.82 30.48 6.72
CA ILE A 6 -28.98 29.48 7.78
C ILE A 6 -29.65 28.22 7.23
N LYS A 7 -30.77 28.36 6.50
CA LYS A 7 -31.45 27.22 5.85
C LYS A 7 -30.52 26.42 4.94
N ARG A 8 -29.64 27.10 4.21
CA ARG A 8 -28.65 26.42 3.36
C ARG A 8 -27.65 25.59 4.18
N LEU A 9 -27.20 26.12 5.32
CA LEU A 9 -26.29 25.38 6.21
C LEU A 9 -26.99 24.12 6.74
N ASP A 10 -28.22 24.25 7.22
CA ASP A 10 -29.01 23.12 7.72
C ASP A 10 -29.14 22.04 6.64
N CYS A 11 -29.54 22.40 5.41
CA CYS A 11 -29.63 21.44 4.31
C CYS A 11 -28.28 20.76 3.99
N MET A 12 -27.16 21.49 4.06
CA MET A 12 -25.84 20.90 3.82
C MET A 12 -25.42 19.96 4.96
N ILE A 13 -25.73 20.30 6.19
CA ILE A 13 -25.48 19.46 7.37
C ILE A 13 -26.29 18.17 7.28
N ASP A 14 -27.59 18.27 7.00
CA ASP A 14 -28.48 17.12 6.81
C ASP A 14 -27.96 16.21 5.69
N MET A 15 -27.56 16.80 4.56
CA MET A 15 -26.91 16.07 3.47
C MET A 15 -25.65 15.34 3.94
N PHE A 16 -24.74 16.00 4.67
CA PHE A 16 -23.53 15.34 5.17
C PHE A 16 -23.83 14.16 6.11
N TYR A 17 -24.82 14.30 7.00
CA TYR A 17 -25.25 13.21 7.87
C TYR A 17 -25.90 12.06 7.10
N ASN A 18 -26.69 12.35 6.07
CA ASN A 18 -27.29 11.33 5.19
C ASN A 18 -26.22 10.47 4.48
N TYR A 19 -25.03 11.03 4.21
CA TYR A 19 -23.89 10.30 3.66
C TYR A 19 -22.97 9.69 4.73
N GLY A 20 -23.37 9.69 6.00
CA GLY A 20 -22.61 9.06 7.10
C GLY A 20 -21.37 9.85 7.55
N MET A 21 -21.28 11.14 7.21
CA MET A 21 -20.21 12.01 7.70
C MET A 21 -20.38 12.28 9.20
N LYS A 22 -19.29 12.22 9.95
CA LYS A 22 -19.34 12.46 11.39
C LYS A 22 -19.30 13.94 11.73
N SER A 23 -19.95 14.33 12.82
CA SER A 23 -19.94 15.72 13.29
C SER A 23 -18.53 16.24 13.54
N GLU A 24 -17.62 15.41 14.06
CA GLU A 24 -16.23 15.83 14.31
C GLU A 24 -15.49 16.17 13.00
N ASP A 25 -15.78 15.43 11.92
CA ASP A 25 -15.19 15.69 10.61
C ASP A 25 -15.70 17.01 10.02
N ILE A 26 -17.01 17.26 10.12
CA ILE A 26 -17.64 18.50 9.65
C ILE A 26 -17.06 19.71 10.40
N LEU A 27 -16.98 19.62 11.72
CA LEU A 27 -16.44 20.68 12.58
C LEU A 27 -14.96 20.96 12.28
N ALA A 28 -14.19 19.95 11.88
CA ALA A 28 -12.79 20.11 11.50
C ALA A 28 -12.59 20.84 10.15
N ASP A 29 -13.61 20.96 9.31
CA ASP A 29 -13.51 21.58 7.98
C ASP A 29 -14.78 22.37 7.63
N LEU A 30 -15.07 23.42 8.41
CA LEU A 30 -16.20 24.33 8.20
C LEU A 30 -16.16 25.06 6.85
N TRP A 31 -14.99 25.13 6.21
CA TRP A 31 -14.86 25.78 4.90
C TRP A 31 -15.65 25.05 3.80
N VAL A 32 -16.02 23.79 4.03
CA VAL A 32 -16.88 23.01 3.13
C VAL A 32 -18.21 23.72 2.82
N PHE A 33 -18.75 24.52 3.74
CA PHE A 33 -20.03 25.24 3.57
C PHE A 33 -19.96 26.36 2.53
N ASN A 34 -18.75 26.85 2.20
CA ASN A 34 -18.56 27.82 1.13
C ASN A 34 -18.66 27.19 -0.27
N HIS A 35 -18.72 25.87 -0.38
CA HIS A 35 -18.85 25.17 -1.66
C HIS A 35 -20.30 24.94 -2.06
N GLY A 36 -20.53 24.76 -3.36
CA GLY A 36 -21.86 24.50 -3.90
C GLY A 36 -22.40 23.14 -3.47
N ALA A 37 -23.57 23.14 -2.82
CA ALA A 37 -24.23 21.94 -2.32
C ALA A 37 -24.39 20.84 -3.40
N LYS A 38 -24.84 21.20 -4.61
CA LYS A 38 -24.98 20.25 -5.73
C LYS A 38 -23.68 19.53 -6.10
N LYS A 39 -22.54 20.26 -6.07
CA LYS A 39 -21.22 19.68 -6.37
C LYS A 39 -20.77 18.75 -5.25
N ALA A 40 -20.99 19.16 -4.00
CA ALA A 40 -20.70 18.34 -2.83
C ALA A 40 -21.51 17.04 -2.88
N GLU A 41 -22.83 17.12 -3.08
CA GLU A 41 -23.73 15.98 -3.18
C GLU A 41 -23.31 14.99 -4.27
N LYS A 42 -23.00 15.47 -5.49
CA LYS A 42 -22.52 14.62 -6.58
C LYS A 42 -21.27 13.83 -6.17
N ARG A 43 -20.34 14.47 -5.48
CA ARG A 43 -19.09 13.82 -5.03
C ARG A 43 -19.32 12.83 -3.90
N LEU A 44 -20.20 13.17 -2.95
CA LEU A 44 -20.58 12.26 -1.87
C LEU A 44 -21.23 11.00 -2.43
N LYS A 45 -22.18 11.17 -3.37
CA LYS A 45 -22.81 10.05 -4.08
C LYS A 45 -21.80 9.13 -4.75
N ILE A 46 -20.90 9.69 -5.57
CA ILE A 46 -19.84 8.91 -6.25
C ILE A 46 -18.96 8.19 -5.22
N ALA A 47 -18.52 8.87 -4.16
CA ALA A 47 -17.67 8.26 -3.15
C ALA A 47 -18.37 7.09 -2.43
N THR A 48 -19.65 7.26 -2.09
CA THR A 48 -20.45 6.23 -1.43
C THR A 48 -20.73 5.04 -2.34
N GLU A 49 -21.04 5.27 -3.62
CA GLU A 49 -21.19 4.21 -4.64
C GLU A 49 -19.91 3.39 -4.82
N LEU A 50 -18.73 4.02 -4.65
CA LEU A 50 -17.43 3.35 -4.64
C LEU A 50 -17.10 2.65 -3.30
N GLY A 51 -18.02 2.61 -2.34
CA GLY A 51 -17.82 1.95 -1.04
C GLY A 51 -17.17 2.82 0.03
N CYS A 52 -17.10 4.13 -0.16
CA CYS A 52 -16.73 5.07 0.91
C CYS A 52 -17.95 5.32 1.82
N HIS A 53 -18.09 4.53 2.87
CA HIS A 53 -19.22 4.63 3.81
C HIS A 53 -19.18 5.86 4.74
N ALA A 54 -18.04 6.54 4.83
CA ALA A 54 -17.89 7.78 5.60
C ALA A 54 -17.01 8.78 4.83
N PRO A 55 -17.57 9.43 3.79
CA PRO A 55 -16.87 10.47 3.05
C PRO A 55 -16.45 11.63 3.95
N LYS A 56 -15.41 12.36 3.54
CA LYS A 56 -14.83 13.46 4.34
C LYS A 56 -15.10 14.82 3.69
N PRO A 57 -15.20 15.92 4.46
CA PRO A 57 -15.51 17.25 3.92
C PRO A 57 -14.55 17.71 2.82
N TRP A 58 -13.24 17.39 2.93
CA TRP A 58 -12.24 17.76 1.94
C TRP A 58 -12.59 17.27 0.53
N MET A 59 -13.31 16.14 0.40
CA MET A 59 -13.75 15.59 -0.88
C MET A 59 -14.70 16.53 -1.60
N CYS A 60 -15.52 17.27 -0.87
CA CYS A 60 -16.48 18.22 -1.44
C CYS A 60 -15.80 19.45 -2.04
N ARG A 61 -14.64 19.84 -1.51
CA ARG A 61 -13.93 21.08 -1.88
C ARG A 61 -12.71 20.90 -2.77
N CYS A 62 -12.07 19.74 -2.77
CA CYS A 62 -10.82 19.53 -3.50
C CYS A 62 -10.96 19.74 -5.03
N SER A 63 -9.84 19.82 -5.75
CA SER A 63 -9.87 19.87 -7.22
C SER A 63 -10.50 18.59 -7.81
N ALA A 64 -10.98 18.65 -9.06
CA ALA A 64 -11.51 17.48 -9.76
C ALA A 64 -10.46 16.36 -9.81
N TYR A 65 -9.23 16.72 -10.20
CA TYR A 65 -8.08 15.82 -10.23
C TYR A 65 -7.84 15.06 -8.90
N ILE A 66 -7.85 15.75 -7.75
CA ILE A 66 -7.64 15.10 -6.44
C ILE A 66 -8.77 14.12 -6.13
N PHE A 67 -10.01 14.49 -6.46
CA PHE A 67 -11.18 13.66 -6.23
C PHE A 67 -11.18 12.41 -7.12
N GLU A 68 -10.90 12.57 -8.41
CA GLU A 68 -10.80 11.48 -9.39
C GLU A 68 -9.70 10.50 -9.00
N ARG A 69 -8.50 10.99 -8.67
CA ARG A 69 -7.39 10.16 -8.17
C ARG A 69 -7.73 9.43 -6.87
N TYR A 70 -8.60 9.97 -6.03
CA TYR A 70 -9.10 9.24 -4.86
C TYR A 70 -10.05 8.11 -5.29
N CYS A 71 -11.01 8.41 -6.17
CA CYS A 71 -11.98 7.45 -6.69
C CYS A 71 -11.28 6.27 -7.38
N GLU A 72 -10.31 6.54 -8.24
CA GLU A 72 -9.48 5.52 -8.90
C GLU A 72 -8.79 4.61 -7.88
N ARG A 73 -8.18 5.18 -6.83
CA ARG A 73 -7.51 4.39 -5.78
C ARG A 73 -8.47 3.50 -5.02
N VAL A 74 -9.68 3.99 -4.71
CA VAL A 74 -10.70 3.19 -4.03
C VAL A 74 -11.22 2.09 -4.96
N HIS A 75 -11.51 2.42 -6.21
CA HIS A 75 -11.95 1.44 -7.21
C HIS A 75 -10.92 0.33 -7.41
N THR A 76 -9.66 0.68 -7.68
CA THR A 76 -8.56 -0.29 -7.81
C THR A 76 -8.40 -1.14 -6.57
N ARG A 77 -8.50 -0.54 -5.37
CA ARG A 77 -8.44 -1.29 -4.11
C ARG A 77 -9.58 -2.32 -4.03
N ASN A 78 -10.80 -1.95 -4.36
CA ASN A 78 -11.96 -2.84 -4.27
C ASN A 78 -11.88 -3.97 -5.30
N VAL A 79 -11.49 -3.65 -6.54
CA VAL A 79 -11.24 -4.66 -7.58
C VAL A 79 -10.19 -5.67 -7.14
N LEU A 80 -9.09 -5.20 -6.51
CA LEU A 80 -8.03 -6.07 -6.01
C LEU A 80 -8.43 -6.89 -4.78
N LEU A 81 -9.27 -6.33 -3.91
CA LEU A 81 -9.82 -7.05 -2.76
C LEU A 81 -10.78 -8.15 -3.20
N GLY A 82 -11.53 -7.95 -4.27
CA GLY A 82 -12.54 -8.91 -4.72
C GLY A 82 -13.53 -9.24 -3.59
N ASP A 83 -13.72 -10.53 -3.32
CA ASP A 83 -14.61 -11.01 -2.26
C ASP A 83 -14.02 -10.89 -0.85
N HIS A 84 -12.77 -10.46 -0.72
CA HIS A 84 -12.12 -10.31 0.58
C HIS A 84 -12.57 -9.04 1.30
N LYS A 85 -13.07 -9.20 2.53
CA LYS A 85 -13.54 -8.09 3.38
C LYS A 85 -12.48 -7.02 3.63
N ASP A 86 -11.22 -7.41 3.81
CA ASP A 86 -10.13 -6.49 4.11
C ASP A 86 -8.78 -7.03 3.60
N SER A 87 -7.75 -6.17 3.64
CA SER A 87 -6.40 -6.52 3.18
C SER A 87 -5.76 -7.64 4.00
N ALA A 88 -6.18 -7.82 5.26
CA ALA A 88 -5.70 -8.93 6.09
C ALA A 88 -6.26 -10.26 5.60
N SER A 89 -7.54 -10.30 5.26
CA SER A 89 -8.23 -11.47 4.69
C SER A 89 -7.67 -11.84 3.33
N TYR A 90 -7.41 -10.83 2.48
CA TYR A 90 -6.72 -11.02 1.21
C TYR A 90 -5.33 -11.66 1.40
N MET A 91 -4.52 -11.08 2.28
CA MET A 91 -3.17 -11.58 2.56
C MET A 91 -3.19 -12.97 3.17
N ALA A 92 -4.14 -13.26 4.06
CA ALA A 92 -4.32 -14.56 4.69
C ALA A 92 -4.62 -15.65 3.65
N ALA A 93 -5.56 -15.38 2.73
CA ALA A 93 -5.88 -16.27 1.63
C ALA A 93 -4.67 -16.51 0.71
N ARG A 94 -3.96 -15.44 0.32
CA ARG A 94 -2.75 -15.55 -0.52
C ARG A 94 -1.60 -16.30 0.16
N LEU A 95 -1.49 -16.21 1.48
CA LEU A 95 -0.45 -16.86 2.28
C LEU A 95 -0.90 -18.21 2.87
N GLN A 96 -2.07 -18.71 2.47
CA GLN A 96 -2.64 -19.99 2.89
C GLN A 96 -2.64 -20.16 4.42
N CYS A 97 -3.13 -19.14 5.12
CA CYS A 97 -3.19 -19.15 6.57
C CYS A 97 -4.47 -18.50 7.08
N GLU A 98 -4.76 -18.74 8.36
CA GLU A 98 -5.90 -18.13 9.03
C GLU A 98 -5.70 -16.63 9.23
N LYS A 99 -6.80 -15.86 9.09
CA LYS A 99 -6.78 -14.39 9.23
C LYS A 99 -6.16 -13.91 10.55
N TRP A 100 -6.40 -14.65 11.65
CA TRP A 100 -5.88 -14.28 12.97
C TRP A 100 -4.34 -14.28 13.03
N VAL A 101 -3.68 -15.07 12.18
CA VAL A 101 -2.21 -15.09 12.06
C VAL A 101 -1.72 -13.75 11.49
N ILE A 102 -2.36 -13.29 10.41
CA ILE A 102 -2.04 -11.98 9.81
C ILE A 102 -2.40 -10.83 10.75
N ASP A 103 -3.55 -10.91 11.43
CA ASP A 103 -3.94 -9.89 12.40
C ASP A 103 -2.91 -9.79 13.54
N ARG A 104 -2.36 -10.91 14.02
CA ARG A 104 -1.26 -10.92 15.01
C ARG A 104 0.00 -10.25 14.47
N LEU A 105 0.37 -10.51 13.22
CA LEU A 105 1.52 -9.88 12.56
C LEU A 105 1.32 -8.37 12.34
N PHE A 106 0.10 -7.94 12.04
CA PHE A 106 -0.24 -6.52 11.92
C PHE A 106 -0.24 -5.79 13.25
N LYS A 107 -0.60 -6.48 14.35
CA LYS A 107 -0.47 -5.94 15.71
C LYS A 107 0.98 -5.74 16.11
N SER A 108 1.87 -6.67 15.77
CA SER A 108 3.30 -6.54 16.09
C SER A 108 4.03 -5.54 15.19
N ASN A 109 3.51 -5.27 13.99
CA ASN A 109 4.11 -4.34 13.06
C ASN A 109 3.07 -3.47 12.33
N PHE A 110 2.89 -2.25 12.83
CA PHE A 110 1.92 -1.30 12.28
C PHE A 110 2.21 -0.90 10.82
N LEU A 111 3.47 -0.96 10.37
CA LEU A 111 3.83 -0.60 9.00
C LEU A 111 3.22 -1.58 8.01
N LEU A 112 3.14 -2.87 8.36
CA LEU A 112 2.51 -3.90 7.51
C LEU A 112 1.02 -3.65 7.31
N LYS A 113 0.33 -3.17 8.36
CA LYS A 113 -1.09 -2.83 8.30
C LYS A 113 -1.39 -1.67 7.33
N LYS A 114 -0.43 -0.76 7.14
CA LYS A 114 -0.59 0.44 6.30
C LYS A 114 -0.30 0.20 4.81
N ILE A 115 0.11 -1.01 4.44
CA ILE A 115 0.53 -1.31 3.08
C ILE A 115 -0.66 -1.28 2.13
N ASN A 116 -0.49 -0.61 0.99
CA ASN A 116 -1.47 -0.63 -0.09
C ASN A 116 -1.59 -2.06 -0.65
N ILE A 117 -2.82 -2.55 -0.80
CA ILE A 117 -3.10 -3.87 -1.37
C ILE A 117 -2.45 -4.07 -2.75
N GLU A 118 -2.36 -3.03 -3.56
CA GLU A 118 -1.76 -3.08 -4.88
C GLU A 118 -0.26 -3.44 -4.80
N LYS A 119 0.47 -2.77 -3.91
CA LYS A 119 1.88 -3.06 -3.63
C LYS A 119 2.02 -4.47 -3.05
N LEU A 120 1.13 -4.83 -2.14
CA LEU A 120 1.11 -6.16 -1.50
C LEU A 120 0.94 -7.27 -2.55
N LYS A 121 -0.01 -7.12 -3.48
CA LYS A 121 -0.23 -8.05 -4.58
C LYS A 121 1.02 -8.17 -5.44
N ARG A 122 1.59 -7.05 -5.91
CA ARG A 122 2.78 -7.08 -6.78
C ARG A 122 3.98 -7.76 -6.13
N ILE A 123 4.26 -7.48 -4.86
CA ILE A 123 5.35 -8.14 -4.14
C ILE A 123 5.07 -9.63 -3.95
N LEU A 124 3.82 -10.03 -3.63
CA LEU A 124 3.47 -11.45 -3.53
C LEU A 124 3.62 -12.17 -4.87
N ASP A 125 3.12 -11.59 -5.95
CA ASP A 125 3.21 -12.18 -7.29
C ASP A 125 4.67 -12.33 -7.72
N LEU A 126 5.51 -11.31 -7.47
CA LEU A 126 6.96 -11.38 -7.69
C LEU A 126 7.57 -12.54 -6.91
N LEU A 127 7.35 -12.63 -5.60
CA LEU A 127 7.93 -13.69 -4.77
C LEU A 127 7.45 -15.08 -5.20
N PHE A 128 6.18 -15.24 -5.55
CA PHE A 128 5.64 -16.52 -6.00
C PHE A 128 6.12 -16.92 -7.39
N SER A 129 6.33 -15.96 -8.31
CA SER A 129 6.98 -16.24 -9.60
C SER A 129 8.42 -16.73 -9.44
N GLU A 130 9.04 -16.42 -8.30
CA GLU A 130 10.39 -16.83 -7.91
C GLU A 130 10.40 -18.12 -7.08
N GLY A 131 9.27 -18.85 -7.03
CA GLY A 131 9.17 -20.13 -6.32
C GLY A 131 9.20 -20.00 -4.79
N VAL A 132 9.08 -18.79 -4.23
CA VAL A 132 9.03 -18.59 -2.79
C VAL A 132 7.72 -19.13 -2.23
N SER A 133 7.79 -20.02 -1.25
CA SER A 133 6.59 -20.59 -0.63
C SER A 133 5.85 -19.58 0.27
N PRO A 134 4.52 -19.71 0.45
CA PRO A 134 3.76 -18.90 1.40
C PRO A 134 4.33 -18.90 2.83
N GLU A 135 4.84 -20.02 3.31
CA GLU A 135 5.49 -20.20 4.63
C GLU A 135 6.74 -19.31 4.74
N ALA A 136 7.55 -19.27 3.70
CA ALA A 136 8.76 -18.46 3.66
C ALA A 136 8.44 -16.96 3.69
N VAL A 137 7.38 -16.54 2.99
CA VAL A 137 6.88 -15.15 3.05
C VAL A 137 6.34 -14.81 4.45
N ARG A 138 5.54 -15.70 5.06
CA ARG A 138 5.02 -15.53 6.43
C ARG A 138 6.15 -15.37 7.45
N SER A 139 7.24 -16.11 7.27
CA SER A 139 8.42 -16.03 8.13
C SER A 139 9.19 -14.71 7.96
N ASN A 140 9.03 -14.02 6.83
CA ASN A 140 9.73 -12.76 6.54
C ASN A 140 8.84 -11.65 5.96
N MET A 141 7.77 -11.30 6.68
CA MET A 141 6.85 -10.23 6.27
C MET A 141 7.49 -8.84 6.16
N LYS A 142 8.70 -8.64 6.70
CA LYS A 142 9.42 -7.36 6.59
C LYS A 142 9.69 -6.96 5.14
N VAL A 143 9.69 -7.91 4.20
CA VAL A 143 9.89 -7.65 2.77
C VAL A 143 8.90 -6.61 2.22
N PHE A 144 7.65 -6.61 2.71
CA PHE A 144 6.61 -5.70 2.25
C PHE A 144 6.86 -4.23 2.63
N GLN A 145 7.76 -3.96 3.58
CA GLN A 145 8.15 -2.60 3.95
C GLN A 145 8.95 -1.91 2.84
N TYR A 146 9.63 -2.69 2.00
CA TYR A 146 10.50 -2.19 0.95
C TYR A 146 9.76 -2.03 -0.38
N SER A 147 10.32 -1.27 -1.33
CA SER A 147 9.72 -1.14 -2.66
C SER A 147 9.80 -2.47 -3.42
N GLU A 148 8.90 -2.61 -4.39
CA GLU A 148 8.91 -3.72 -5.34
C GLU A 148 10.21 -3.72 -6.15
N THR A 149 10.63 -2.56 -6.66
CA THR A 149 11.89 -2.39 -7.40
C THR A 149 13.08 -2.92 -6.63
N ARG A 150 13.27 -2.48 -5.38
CA ARG A 150 14.36 -2.95 -4.52
C ARG A 150 14.30 -4.46 -4.28
N THR A 151 13.10 -5.02 -4.16
CA THR A 151 12.93 -6.47 -3.97
C THR A 151 13.35 -7.20 -5.24
N ALA A 152 12.92 -6.74 -6.42
CA ALA A 152 13.28 -7.30 -7.71
C ALA A 152 14.79 -7.20 -8.00
N ASP A 153 15.39 -6.03 -7.76
CA ASP A 153 16.83 -5.79 -7.97
C ASP A 153 17.68 -6.76 -7.15
N ARG A 154 17.30 -7.00 -5.88
CA ARG A 154 18.00 -7.94 -5.01
C ARG A 154 17.85 -9.39 -5.46
N ILE A 155 16.67 -9.77 -5.91
CA ILE A 155 16.44 -11.12 -6.44
C ILE A 155 17.29 -11.33 -7.70
N LYS A 156 17.34 -10.34 -8.59
CA LYS A 156 18.18 -10.36 -9.79
C LYS A 156 19.66 -10.51 -9.42
N GLU A 157 20.17 -9.66 -8.52
CA GLU A 157 21.57 -9.73 -8.08
C GLU A 157 21.91 -11.10 -7.44
N LEU A 158 21.02 -11.65 -6.62
CA LEU A 158 21.19 -12.98 -6.02
C LEU A 158 21.24 -14.09 -7.07
N LYS A 159 20.42 -14.00 -8.13
CA LYS A 159 20.45 -14.95 -9.25
C LYS A 159 21.73 -14.85 -10.06
N GLU A 160 22.18 -13.64 -10.37
CA GLU A 160 23.38 -13.40 -11.19
C GLU A 160 24.64 -13.99 -10.54
N ILE A 161 24.74 -13.94 -9.22
CA ILE A 161 25.87 -14.54 -8.48
C ILE A 161 25.70 -16.03 -8.21
N GLY A 162 24.60 -16.67 -8.65
CA GLY A 162 24.31 -18.07 -8.39
C GLY A 162 23.86 -18.37 -6.96
N PHE A 163 23.49 -17.36 -6.16
CA PHE A 163 22.94 -17.55 -4.80
C PHE A 163 21.44 -17.83 -4.88
N TYR A 164 21.09 -18.97 -5.48
CA TYR A 164 19.71 -19.45 -5.61
C TYR A 164 19.60 -20.95 -5.26
N PRO A 165 18.57 -21.39 -4.51
CA PRO A 165 17.50 -20.59 -3.90
C PRO A 165 18.01 -19.66 -2.78
N PHE A 166 17.50 -18.43 -2.74
CA PHE A 166 17.95 -17.43 -1.75
C PHE A 166 17.16 -17.51 -0.43
N PRO A 167 17.82 -17.26 0.71
CA PRO A 167 17.11 -17.05 1.97
C PRO A 167 16.28 -15.77 1.97
N MET A 168 14.97 -15.89 2.23
CA MET A 168 14.02 -14.76 2.24
C MET A 168 14.44 -13.57 3.13
N TYR A 169 15.18 -13.83 4.20
CA TYR A 169 15.60 -12.76 5.10
C TYR A 169 16.57 -11.76 4.45
N LEU A 170 17.28 -12.15 3.38
CA LEU A 170 18.21 -11.27 2.67
C LEU A 170 17.49 -10.09 2.02
N LEU A 171 16.29 -10.30 1.49
CA LEU A 171 15.48 -9.25 0.86
C LEU A 171 15.12 -8.12 1.85
N SER A 172 15.07 -8.45 3.15
CA SER A 172 14.75 -7.52 4.22
C SER A 172 15.96 -6.90 4.93
N ARG A 173 17.20 -7.22 4.53
CA ARG A 173 18.41 -6.67 5.16
C ARG A 173 18.66 -5.20 4.81
N THR A 174 19.35 -4.46 5.67
CA THR A 174 19.81 -3.10 5.30
C THR A 174 20.77 -3.16 4.10
N PRO A 175 20.99 -2.06 3.35
CA PRO A 175 21.91 -2.06 2.21
C PRO A 175 23.32 -2.54 2.57
N GLY A 176 23.88 -2.07 3.70
CA GLY A 176 25.20 -2.50 4.18
C GLY A 176 25.26 -3.99 4.55
N GLN A 177 24.26 -4.49 5.29
CA GLN A 177 24.20 -5.91 5.64
C GLN A 177 24.06 -6.80 4.40
N PHE A 178 23.26 -6.38 3.43
CA PHE A 178 23.07 -7.11 2.18
C PHE A 178 24.38 -7.19 1.40
N ARG A 179 25.05 -6.06 1.15
CA ARG A 179 26.35 -6.03 0.46
C ARG A 179 27.41 -6.87 1.17
N ASN A 180 27.48 -6.79 2.50
CA ASN A 180 28.46 -7.58 3.26
C ASN A 180 28.24 -9.09 3.09
N ILE A 181 26.99 -9.54 2.99
CA ILE A 181 26.68 -10.96 2.77
C ILE A 181 27.02 -11.37 1.33
N ILE A 182 26.66 -10.54 0.34
CA ILE A 182 26.97 -10.79 -1.08
C ILE A 182 28.48 -10.86 -1.30
N ASN A 183 29.24 -9.91 -0.76
CA ASN A 183 30.70 -9.89 -0.90
C ASN A 183 31.34 -11.13 -0.28
N LYS A 184 30.91 -11.53 0.93
CA LYS A 184 31.38 -12.77 1.56
C LYS A 184 31.10 -14.00 0.70
N PHE A 185 29.91 -14.07 0.11
CA PHE A 185 29.54 -15.17 -0.78
C PHE A 185 30.42 -15.19 -2.03
N LYS A 186 30.63 -14.03 -2.68
CA LYS A 186 31.53 -13.90 -3.85
C LYS A 186 32.96 -14.33 -3.53
N THR A 187 33.51 -13.90 -2.39
CA THR A 187 34.85 -14.31 -1.93
C THR A 187 34.94 -15.82 -1.76
N GLN A 188 33.93 -16.44 -1.12
CA GLN A 188 33.92 -17.89 -0.85
C GLN A 188 33.80 -18.74 -2.12
N HIS A 189 33.21 -18.21 -3.19
CA HIS A 189 32.95 -18.93 -4.44
C HIS A 189 33.86 -18.48 -5.59
N GLY A 190 34.91 -17.69 -5.30
CA GLY A 190 35.88 -17.24 -6.31
C GLY A 190 35.30 -16.31 -7.37
N LEU A 191 34.16 -15.65 -7.10
CA LEU A 191 33.48 -14.75 -8.03
C LEU A 191 33.99 -13.29 -7.95
N ILE A 192 35.19 -13.10 -7.39
CA ILE A 192 35.86 -11.80 -7.38
C ILE A 192 36.69 -11.73 -8.65
N ILE A 193 36.21 -10.96 -9.63
CA ILE A 193 37.11 -10.30 -10.59
C ILE A 193 37.73 -9.17 -9.77
N THR A 194 39.01 -9.28 -9.45
CA THR A 194 39.78 -8.15 -8.95
C THR A 194 39.74 -7.07 -10.02
N GLU A 195 39.25 -5.87 -9.69
CA GLU A 195 39.30 -4.66 -10.53
C GLU A 195 40.77 -4.19 -10.79
N GLU A 196 41.77 -5.07 -10.63
CA GLU A 196 43.20 -4.78 -10.76
C GLU A 196 43.80 -5.19 -12.12
N GLU A 197 43.03 -5.74 -13.06
CA GLU A 197 43.54 -6.14 -14.40
C GLU A 197 43.26 -5.15 -15.54
N GLU A 198 42.43 -4.11 -15.35
CA GLU A 198 42.19 -3.08 -16.39
C GLU A 198 43.28 -1.99 -16.47
N GLU A 199 44.24 -1.94 -15.54
CA GLU A 199 45.36 -0.95 -15.56
C GLU A 199 46.69 -1.50 -16.12
N LYS A 200 46.71 -2.71 -16.71
CA LYS A 200 47.94 -3.29 -17.29
C LYS A 200 47.96 -3.47 -18.81
N GLU A 201 46.94 -3.00 -19.51
CA GLU A 201 46.95 -2.91 -20.97
C GLU A 201 46.68 -1.47 -21.44
N VAL A 202 47.61 -0.54 -21.12
CA VAL A 202 47.82 0.72 -21.85
C VAL A 202 49.31 0.97 -22.03
#